data_AF-A0A6N9R3G1-F1
#
_entry.id   AF-A0A6N9R3G1-F1
#
_cell.length_a   1.000
_cell.length_b   1.000
_cell.length_c   1.000
_cell.angle_alpha   90.00
_cell.angle_beta   90.00
_cell.angle_gamma   90.00
#
_symmetry.space_group_name_H-M   'P 1'
#
loop_
_entity.id
_entity.type
_entity.pdbx_description
1 polymer ?
#
loop_
_entity_poly.entity_id
_entity_poly.type
_entity_poly.pdbx_seq_one_letter_code
_entity_poly.pdbx_strand_id
1 'polypeptide(L)'
;MVSVVVIGAGPQGLAAAAHLLERGLNPLVLEAGDGPGAAVAEWGHVRLFSPWTELTDAASRRLLEPTGWVAPEKGYPTGAQWIEGYLAPLADALGDRVRYGARVVGAARKGRDLAVDAGRAEQPFVVHVRRTDGGQERIETDAVIDASGTWYTRSPAGADGLPALGEEAAVHAGLVEHRMPAIEDALGLAGQHVVVVGNGHSAATTIGILSRVAKRVPGTRISWVLRRGTVGNTFGGGSGDELPERGALGQRAKKAVEDGLVDLVTGFRTEEVAVEDGQAVLLAEDGRRLEPASRVFVATGFRPDLSFLSEIRLDLDMRLQAPAKVAVEVDPNLHSCGSVRATGAADLAHPEPGFYIVGAKSYGRAPTFLALTGFEQVRSVVAAIAGDREAAARVDLVLPDTGVCGGSGLFDAPDDQAASDSCCAPAPQLVQIGARTTR
;
A
#
# COMPACT_ATOMS: atom_id res chain seq x y z
N MET A 1 7.04 29.83 14.04
CA MET A 1 7.34 28.76 13.05
C MET A 1 6.11 27.88 13.00
N VAL A 2 5.55 27.63 11.81
CA VAL A 2 4.34 26.79 11.68
C VAL A 2 4.66 25.38 12.16
N SER A 3 3.85 24.89 13.09
CA SER A 3 3.92 23.55 13.66
C SER A 3 3.01 22.61 12.88
N VAL A 4 3.53 21.41 12.57
CA VAL A 4 2.78 20.42 11.79
C VAL A 4 2.93 19.06 12.44
N VAL A 5 1.81 18.42 12.78
CA VAL A 5 1.81 17.02 13.22
C VAL A 5 1.63 16.13 12.00
N VAL A 6 2.51 15.14 11.85
CA VAL A 6 2.42 14.09 10.85
C VAL A 6 2.07 12.78 11.55
N ILE A 7 0.98 12.14 11.14
CA ILE A 7 0.51 10.89 11.76
C ILE A 7 1.04 9.71 10.95
N GLY A 8 1.93 8.92 11.55
CA GLY A 8 2.59 7.76 10.95
C GLY A 8 4.02 8.07 10.48
N ALA A 9 4.97 7.21 10.85
CA ALA A 9 6.37 7.22 10.40
C ALA A 9 6.63 6.19 9.30
N GLY A 10 5.65 6.00 8.41
CA GLY A 10 5.82 5.28 7.15
C GLY A 10 6.53 6.14 6.08
N PRO A 11 6.71 5.62 4.85
CA PRO A 11 7.43 6.31 3.78
C PRO A 11 6.94 7.73 3.52
N GLN A 12 5.62 7.93 3.38
CA GLN A 12 5.04 9.25 3.11
C GLN A 12 5.11 10.18 4.33
N GLY A 13 5.02 9.66 5.55
CA GLY A 13 5.10 10.47 6.76
C GLY A 13 6.52 11.00 7.02
N LEU A 14 7.53 10.16 6.84
CA LEU A 14 8.93 10.57 6.95
C LEU A 14 9.32 11.55 5.82
N ALA A 15 8.86 11.30 4.59
CA ALA A 15 9.03 12.25 3.49
C ALA A 15 8.38 13.60 3.80
N ALA A 16 7.17 13.61 4.37
CA ALA A 16 6.50 14.84 4.76
C ALA A 16 7.32 15.64 5.77
N ALA A 17 7.90 14.97 6.78
CA ALA A 17 8.78 15.63 7.72
C ALA A 17 10.02 16.23 7.05
N ALA A 18 10.66 15.53 6.10
CA ALA A 18 11.79 16.05 5.34
C ALA A 18 11.42 17.31 4.53
N HIS A 19 10.32 17.27 3.77
CA HIS A 19 9.82 18.45 3.03
C HIS A 19 9.46 19.62 3.96
N LEU A 20 8.87 19.34 5.13
CA LEU A 20 8.53 20.37 6.13
C LEU A 20 9.78 21.06 6.67
N LEU A 21 10.84 20.30 6.96
CA LEU A 21 12.13 20.84 7.41
C LEU A 21 12.81 21.69 6.34
N GLU A 22 12.84 21.23 5.09
CA GLU A 22 13.43 22.01 3.98
C GLU A 22 12.76 23.37 3.79
N ARG A 23 11.47 23.47 4.13
CA ARG A 23 10.70 24.72 4.09
C ARG A 23 10.73 25.52 5.40
N GLY A 24 11.56 25.12 6.37
CA GLY A 24 11.71 25.83 7.65
C GLY A 24 10.50 25.73 8.58
N LEU A 25 9.66 24.70 8.42
CA LEU A 25 8.53 24.40 9.30
C LEU A 25 8.95 23.41 10.39
N ASN A 26 8.14 23.26 11.45
CA ASN A 26 8.45 22.41 12.60
C ASN A 26 7.59 21.13 12.59
N PRO A 27 8.06 20.01 12.01
CA PRO A 27 7.31 18.76 12.01
C PRO A 27 7.45 17.99 13.33
N LEU A 28 6.37 17.32 13.72
CA LEU A 28 6.36 16.26 14.71
C LEU A 28 5.66 15.02 14.13
N VAL A 29 6.42 13.95 13.89
CA VAL A 29 5.91 12.67 13.43
C VAL A 29 5.54 11.80 14.64
N LEU A 30 4.31 11.29 14.65
CA LEU A 30 3.80 10.41 15.69
C LEU A 30 3.53 9.02 15.11
N GLU A 31 4.27 8.01 15.58
CA GLU A 31 4.16 6.62 15.12
C GLU A 31 3.67 5.73 16.25
N ALA A 32 2.69 4.87 15.96
CA ALA A 32 2.13 3.96 16.95
C ALA A 32 3.06 2.76 17.23
N GLY A 33 3.82 2.32 16.23
CA GLY A 33 4.84 1.28 16.35
C GLY A 33 6.10 1.73 17.07
N ASP A 34 7.04 0.79 17.23
CA ASP A 34 8.31 0.95 17.94
C ASP A 34 9.47 1.46 17.07
N GLY A 35 9.29 1.45 15.74
CA GLY A 35 10.29 1.91 14.78
C GLY A 35 9.68 2.50 13.50
N PRO A 36 10.53 3.01 12.59
CA PRO A 36 10.09 3.58 11.33
C PRO A 36 9.52 2.50 10.42
N GLY A 37 8.47 2.83 9.69
CA GLY A 37 7.82 1.87 8.79
C GLY A 37 7.26 0.64 9.52
N ALA A 38 6.72 0.78 10.73
CA ALA A 38 6.18 -0.36 11.50
C ALA A 38 5.21 -1.26 10.70
N ALA A 39 4.33 -0.66 9.88
CA ALA A 39 3.48 -1.42 8.98
C ALA A 39 4.27 -2.17 7.88
N VAL A 40 5.35 -1.57 7.36
CA VAL A 40 6.27 -2.19 6.40
C VAL A 40 6.99 -3.39 7.01
N ALA A 41 7.34 -3.32 8.30
CA ALA A 41 8.05 -4.38 9.00
C ALA A 41 7.21 -5.68 9.06
N GLU A 42 5.88 -5.60 9.21
CA GLU A 42 4.99 -6.76 9.22
C GLU A 42 4.99 -7.56 7.90
N TRP A 43 5.33 -6.90 6.79
CA TRP A 43 5.52 -7.54 5.49
C TRP A 43 6.96 -7.40 4.98
N GLY A 44 7.94 -7.25 5.89
CA GLY A 44 9.33 -6.98 5.53
C GLY A 44 9.97 -8.02 4.59
N HIS A 45 9.46 -9.24 4.56
CA HIS A 45 9.90 -10.32 3.66
C HIS A 45 9.40 -10.16 2.21
N VAL A 46 8.39 -9.31 1.96
CA VAL A 46 7.79 -9.13 0.64
C VAL A 46 8.69 -8.23 -0.20
N ARG A 47 9.04 -8.70 -1.40
CA ARG A 47 9.74 -7.92 -2.42
C ARG A 47 8.79 -6.93 -3.08
N LEU A 48 9.16 -5.65 -3.09
CA LEU A 48 8.40 -4.61 -3.78
C LEU A 48 8.53 -4.76 -5.29
N PHE A 49 7.51 -4.30 -6.01
CA PHE A 49 7.55 -4.24 -7.47
C PHE A 49 8.19 -2.95 -8.00
N SER A 50 8.32 -1.90 -7.17
CA SER A 50 8.99 -0.65 -7.53
C SER A 50 10.50 -0.72 -7.28
N PRO A 51 11.33 -0.17 -8.19
CA PRO A 51 12.76 -0.10 -8.01
C PRO A 51 13.12 0.95 -6.95
N TRP A 52 14.34 0.87 -6.43
CA TRP A 52 14.87 1.86 -5.47
C TRP A 52 14.73 3.32 -5.91
N THR A 53 14.84 3.59 -7.21
CA THR A 53 14.68 4.94 -7.79
C THR A 53 13.30 5.53 -7.60
N GLU A 54 12.26 4.70 -7.40
CA GLU A 54 10.87 5.11 -7.15
C GLU A 54 10.49 5.10 -5.66
N LEU A 55 11.35 4.53 -4.81
CA LEU A 55 11.08 4.27 -3.39
C LEU A 55 11.76 5.27 -2.44
N THR A 56 12.47 6.26 -2.98
CA THR A 56 13.16 7.30 -2.21
C THR A 56 12.70 8.69 -2.65
N ASP A 57 12.34 9.54 -1.69
CA ASP A 57 11.85 10.90 -1.95
C ASP A 57 13.01 11.90 -2.11
N ALA A 58 12.83 12.92 -2.95
CA ALA A 58 13.88 13.88 -3.28
C ALA A 58 14.32 14.75 -2.10
N ALA A 59 13.39 15.22 -1.25
CA ALA A 59 13.74 16.00 -0.05
C ALA A 59 14.43 15.13 0.99
N SER A 60 13.94 13.90 1.15
CA SER A 60 14.52 12.89 2.02
C SER A 60 15.97 12.56 1.63
N ARG A 61 16.24 12.41 0.32
CA ARG A 61 17.61 12.20 -0.19
C ARG A 61 18.55 13.37 0.13
N ARG A 62 18.09 14.61 -0.04
CA ARG A 62 18.89 15.81 0.31
C ARG A 62 19.15 15.94 1.80
N LEU A 63 18.18 15.53 2.64
CA LEU A 63 18.37 15.48 4.09
C LEU A 63 19.42 14.42 4.50
N LEU A 64 19.50 13.32 3.77
CA LEU A 64 20.41 12.21 4.01
C LEU A 64 21.82 12.41 3.44
N GLU A 65 21.98 13.18 2.37
CA GLU A 65 23.28 13.38 1.69
C GLU A 65 24.41 13.81 2.66
N PRO A 66 24.21 14.76 3.59
CA PRO A 66 25.26 15.18 4.54
C PRO A 66 25.67 14.09 5.54
N THR A 67 24.87 13.03 5.72
CA THR A 67 25.19 11.92 6.64
C THR A 67 26.10 10.86 6.00
N GLY A 68 26.49 11.05 4.74
CA GLY A 68 27.22 10.04 3.96
C GLY A 68 26.35 8.89 3.47
N TRP A 69 25.02 9.01 3.56
CA TRP A 69 24.11 8.01 3.03
C TRP A 69 24.20 7.97 1.50
N VAL A 70 24.29 6.76 0.94
CA VAL A 70 24.37 6.52 -0.51
C VAL A 70 23.06 5.94 -0.99
N ALA A 71 22.40 6.64 -1.91
CA ALA A 71 21.14 6.19 -2.48
C ALA A 71 21.34 4.89 -3.29
N PRO A 72 20.57 3.83 -3.01
CA PRO A 72 20.56 2.66 -3.89
C PRO A 72 20.01 3.04 -5.28
N GLU A 73 20.71 2.66 -6.35
CA GLU A 73 20.36 3.08 -7.72
C GLU A 73 19.62 2.00 -8.53
N LYS A 74 19.73 0.73 -8.14
CA LYS A 74 19.22 -0.41 -8.90
C LYS A 74 18.63 -1.48 -7.99
N GLY A 75 17.69 -2.24 -8.54
CA GLY A 75 17.09 -3.39 -7.88
C GLY A 75 15.79 -3.07 -7.15
N TYR A 76 15.17 -4.14 -6.64
CA TYR A 76 13.84 -4.16 -6.06
C TYR A 76 13.92 -4.67 -4.64
N PRO A 77 13.86 -3.77 -3.64
CA PRO A 77 14.07 -4.18 -2.25
C PRO A 77 12.90 -5.01 -1.72
N THR A 78 13.16 -5.77 -0.66
CA THR A 78 12.10 -6.20 0.25
C THR A 78 11.67 -5.07 1.18
N GLY A 79 10.53 -5.22 1.85
CA GLY A 79 10.10 -4.24 2.86
C GLY A 79 11.17 -4.00 3.95
N ALA A 80 11.84 -5.07 4.39
CA ALA A 80 12.93 -4.99 5.37
C ALA A 80 14.13 -4.21 4.81
N GLN A 81 14.54 -4.50 3.56
CA GLN A 81 15.60 -3.75 2.90
C GLN A 81 15.23 -2.28 2.71
N TRP A 82 13.96 -1.96 2.43
CA TRP A 82 13.50 -0.57 2.32
C TRP A 82 13.59 0.17 3.65
N ILE A 83 13.29 -0.50 4.76
CA ILE A 83 13.49 0.05 6.10
C ILE A 83 14.97 0.30 6.36
N GLU A 84 15.79 -0.76 6.28
CA GLU A 84 17.22 -0.71 6.60
C GLU A 84 17.99 0.28 5.73
N GLY A 85 17.73 0.27 4.43
CA GLY A 85 18.46 1.07 3.45
C GLY A 85 17.99 2.52 3.31
N TYR A 86 16.80 2.88 3.84
CA TYR A 86 16.23 4.22 3.63
C TYR A 86 15.38 4.75 4.79
N LEU A 87 14.34 4.04 5.22
CA LEU A 87 13.39 4.62 6.21
C LEU A 87 14.02 4.79 7.60
N ALA A 88 14.84 3.85 8.04
CA ALA A 88 15.56 3.95 9.31
C ALA A 88 16.61 5.08 9.28
N PRO A 89 17.52 5.15 8.28
CA PRO A 89 18.42 6.30 8.13
C PRO A 89 17.69 7.65 8.10
N LEU A 90 16.55 7.73 7.39
CA LEU A 90 15.76 8.95 7.30
C LEU A 90 15.16 9.35 8.65
N ALA A 91 14.63 8.39 9.40
CA ALA A 91 14.11 8.66 10.73
C ALA A 91 15.21 9.10 11.70
N ASP A 92 16.40 8.49 11.64
CA ASP A 92 17.56 8.88 12.44
C ASP A 92 18.00 10.33 12.14
N ALA A 93 18.01 10.72 10.86
CA ALA A 93 18.33 12.09 10.45
C ALA A 93 17.28 13.12 10.92
N LEU A 94 16.01 12.71 11.07
CA LEU A 94 14.94 13.53 11.63
C LEU A 94 15.03 13.66 13.16
N GLY A 95 15.62 12.66 13.84
CA GLY A 95 15.88 12.64 15.28
C GLY A 95 14.63 12.72 16.15
N ASP A 96 14.67 13.53 17.20
CA ASP A 96 13.58 13.70 18.20
C ASP A 96 12.23 14.19 17.63
N ARG A 97 12.19 14.50 16.33
CA ARG A 97 10.96 14.84 15.60
C ARG A 97 10.13 13.61 15.28
N VAL A 98 10.68 12.41 15.37
CA VAL A 98 9.93 11.16 15.20
C VAL A 98 9.74 10.52 16.57
N ARG A 99 8.48 10.38 16.99
CA ARG A 99 8.11 9.78 18.28
C ARG A 99 7.41 8.45 18.05
N TYR A 100 8.08 7.38 18.43
CA TYR A 100 7.55 6.03 18.44
C TYR A 100 6.67 5.78 19.69
N GLY A 101 5.90 4.70 19.64
CA GLY A 101 4.96 4.33 20.70
C GLY A 101 3.92 5.41 21.01
N ALA A 102 3.60 6.25 20.03
CA ALA A 102 2.73 7.42 20.13
C ALA A 102 1.52 7.25 19.20
N ARG A 103 0.49 6.54 19.69
CA ARG A 103 -0.74 6.33 18.92
C ARG A 103 -1.63 7.56 18.98
N VAL A 104 -1.91 8.15 17.82
CA VAL A 104 -2.97 9.16 17.72
C VAL A 104 -4.33 8.48 17.89
N VAL A 105 -5.15 9.02 18.80
CA VAL A 105 -6.48 8.51 19.13
C VAL A 105 -7.58 9.55 18.94
N GLY A 106 -7.22 10.78 18.54
CA GLY A 106 -8.17 11.83 18.19
C GLY A 106 -7.50 13.03 17.54
N ALA A 107 -8.20 13.71 16.65
CA ALA A 107 -7.82 15.03 16.13
C ALA A 107 -9.06 15.93 16.07
N ALA A 108 -8.94 17.18 16.51
CA ALA A 108 -10.03 18.15 16.50
C ALA A 108 -9.50 19.59 16.43
N ARG A 109 -10.40 20.57 16.25
CA ARG A 109 -10.08 21.99 16.49
C ARG A 109 -10.16 22.31 17.97
N LYS A 110 -9.23 23.11 18.48
CA LYS A 110 -9.15 23.47 19.90
C LYS A 110 -10.45 24.12 20.38
N GLY A 111 -11.16 23.47 21.30
CA GLY A 111 -12.39 24.00 21.90
C GLY A 111 -13.57 24.16 20.92
N ARG A 112 -13.51 23.49 19.77
CA ARG A 112 -14.54 23.52 18.72
C ARG A 112 -14.81 22.09 18.27
N ASP A 113 -15.88 21.50 18.78
CA ASP A 113 -16.39 20.24 18.25
C ASP A 113 -16.90 20.41 16.81
N LEU A 114 -17.15 19.29 16.13
CA LEU A 114 -17.52 19.22 14.72
C LEU A 114 -18.67 20.15 14.34
N ALA A 115 -19.64 20.34 15.24
CA ALA A 115 -20.86 21.09 14.99
C ALA A 115 -20.68 22.62 15.09
N VAL A 116 -19.60 23.11 15.73
CA VAL A 116 -19.38 24.55 15.88
C VAL A 116 -18.79 25.16 14.61
N ASP A 117 -19.51 26.09 13.98
CA ASP A 117 -19.01 26.86 12.83
C ASP A 117 -18.18 28.09 13.23
N ALA A 118 -18.64 28.82 14.25
CA ALA A 118 -18.10 30.13 14.59
C ALA A 118 -16.63 30.05 15.03
N GLY A 119 -15.75 30.70 14.26
CA GLY A 119 -14.33 30.83 14.61
C GLY A 119 -13.56 29.50 14.61
N ARG A 120 -14.08 28.46 13.94
CA ARG A 120 -13.51 27.11 13.94
C ARG A 120 -12.18 27.04 13.18
N ALA A 121 -12.15 27.59 11.97
CA ALA A 121 -10.98 27.49 11.07
C ALA A 121 -9.75 28.24 11.61
N GLU A 122 -9.98 29.21 12.50
CA GLU A 122 -8.98 30.05 13.14
C GLU A 122 -8.34 29.38 14.38
N GLN A 123 -8.94 28.30 14.91
CA GLN A 123 -8.35 27.59 16.05
C GLN A 123 -7.25 26.63 15.59
N PRO A 124 -6.18 26.43 16.37
CA PRO A 124 -5.22 25.36 16.10
C PRO A 124 -5.90 23.99 16.22
N PHE A 125 -5.28 22.97 15.63
CA PHE A 125 -5.64 21.59 15.89
C PHE A 125 -5.16 21.16 17.27
N VAL A 126 -5.86 20.20 17.87
CA VAL A 126 -5.40 19.44 19.03
C VAL A 126 -5.43 17.96 18.66
N VAL A 127 -4.26 17.32 18.74
CA VAL A 127 -4.06 15.89 18.50
C VAL A 127 -3.95 15.18 19.84
N HIS A 128 -4.81 14.20 20.05
CA HIS A 128 -4.83 13.38 21.26
C HIS A 128 -3.98 12.13 21.01
N VAL A 129 -3.02 11.89 21.90
CA VAL A 129 -2.04 10.81 21.78
C VAL A 129 -2.11 9.92 22.99
N ARG A 130 -2.09 8.60 22.76
CA ARG A 130 -1.88 7.58 23.77
C ARG A 130 -0.50 6.96 23.57
N ARG A 131 0.29 6.96 24.64
CA ARG A 131 1.63 6.37 24.69
C ARG A 131 1.55 4.88 25.05
N THR A 132 2.60 4.14 24.69
CA THR A 132 2.71 2.70 25.00
C THR A 132 2.74 2.38 26.49
N ASP A 133 3.20 3.32 27.32
CA ASP A 133 3.15 3.24 28.79
C ASP A 133 1.75 3.57 29.38
N GLY A 134 0.76 3.83 28.53
CA GLY A 134 -0.60 4.24 28.93
C GLY A 134 -0.78 5.74 29.15
N GLY A 135 0.30 6.52 29.09
CA GLY A 135 0.26 7.97 29.18
C GLY A 135 -0.61 8.61 28.10
N GLN A 136 -1.22 9.74 28.41
CA GLN A 136 -2.05 10.50 27.47
C GLN A 136 -1.59 11.94 27.42
N GLU A 137 -1.54 12.51 26.23
CA GLU A 137 -1.19 13.91 26.02
C GLU A 137 -2.03 14.54 24.90
N ARG A 138 -2.04 15.86 24.88
CA ARG A 138 -2.69 16.67 23.85
C ARG A 138 -1.64 17.60 23.25
N ILE A 139 -1.52 17.56 21.93
CA ILE A 139 -0.52 18.32 21.18
C ILE A 139 -1.26 19.35 20.34
N GLU A 140 -0.97 20.63 20.55
CA GLU A 140 -1.50 21.71 19.72
C GLU A 140 -0.60 21.91 18.50
N THR A 141 -1.21 22.14 17.33
CA THR A 141 -0.50 22.28 16.06
C THR A 141 -1.28 23.13 15.05
N ASP A 142 -0.59 23.76 14.11
CA ASP A 142 -1.22 24.62 13.10
C ASP A 142 -1.83 23.80 11.94
N ALA A 143 -1.19 22.70 11.58
CA ALA A 143 -1.64 21.78 10.54
C ALA A 143 -1.44 20.30 10.93
N VAL A 144 -2.16 19.41 10.26
CA VAL A 144 -2.07 17.95 10.44
C VAL A 144 -1.99 17.26 9.07
N ILE A 145 -1.02 16.36 8.92
CA ILE A 145 -0.91 15.46 7.77
C ILE A 145 -1.13 14.03 8.26
N ASP A 146 -2.22 13.40 7.86
CA ASP A 146 -2.53 12.01 8.16
C ASP A 146 -1.91 11.09 7.08
N ALA A 147 -0.80 10.46 7.45
CA ALA A 147 -0.08 9.48 6.66
C ALA A 147 -0.16 8.08 7.30
N SER A 148 -1.21 7.78 8.07
CA SER A 148 -1.29 6.56 8.88
C SER A 148 -1.50 5.27 8.07
N GLY A 149 -1.68 5.38 6.75
CA GLY A 149 -1.94 4.25 5.86
C GLY A 149 -3.25 3.50 6.17
N THR A 150 -3.35 2.28 5.65
CA THR A 150 -4.54 1.41 5.77
C THR A 150 -4.24 0.03 6.39
N TRP A 151 -2.96 -0.31 6.57
CA TRP A 151 -2.50 -1.67 6.92
C TRP A 151 -3.21 -2.31 8.13
N TYR A 152 -3.45 -1.53 9.18
CA TYR A 152 -4.03 -2.06 10.42
C TYR A 152 -5.55 -2.24 10.39
N THR A 153 -6.24 -1.76 9.35
CA THR A 153 -7.67 -2.01 9.15
C THR A 153 -7.85 -2.97 7.98
N ARG A 154 -7.74 -4.26 8.28
CA ARG A 154 -7.84 -5.35 7.30
C ARG A 154 -9.27 -5.47 6.78
N SER A 155 -9.44 -5.74 5.49
CA SER A 155 -10.73 -6.16 4.97
C SER A 155 -11.02 -7.61 5.38
N PRO A 156 -12.27 -7.93 5.74
CA PRO A 156 -12.64 -9.26 6.21
C PRO A 156 -12.78 -10.27 5.05
N ALA A 157 -12.93 -11.55 5.41
CA ALA A 157 -13.24 -12.63 4.47
C ALA A 157 -14.71 -12.57 3.98
N GLY A 158 -15.61 -12.05 4.80
CA GLY A 158 -17.05 -12.01 4.52
C GLY A 158 -17.42 -11.34 3.19
N ALA A 159 -18.42 -11.92 2.52
CA ALA A 159 -18.78 -11.57 1.14
C ALA A 159 -19.44 -10.19 0.99
N ASP A 160 -20.05 -9.66 2.04
CA ASP A 160 -20.70 -8.36 2.11
C ASP A 160 -19.74 -7.24 2.58
N GLY A 161 -18.50 -7.59 2.93
CA GLY A 161 -17.51 -6.66 3.44
C GLY A 161 -17.56 -6.46 4.96
N LEU A 162 -18.30 -7.27 5.69
CA LEU A 162 -18.20 -7.43 7.14
C LEU A 162 -17.43 -8.73 7.48
N PRO A 163 -16.91 -8.88 8.72
CA PRO A 163 -16.36 -10.15 9.18
C PRO A 163 -17.36 -11.28 8.95
N ALA A 164 -16.89 -12.40 8.40
CA ALA A 164 -17.70 -13.61 8.34
C ALA A 164 -18.02 -14.07 9.77
N LEU A 165 -19.13 -14.76 9.95
CA LEU A 165 -19.47 -15.35 11.25
C LEU A 165 -18.32 -16.26 11.71
N GLY A 166 -17.85 -16.08 12.96
CA GLY A 166 -16.72 -16.84 13.48
C GLY A 166 -15.32 -16.39 13.01
N GLU A 167 -15.19 -15.43 12.08
CA GLU A 167 -13.89 -14.97 11.56
C GLU A 167 -12.96 -14.48 12.67
N GLU A 168 -13.44 -13.60 13.56
CA GLU A 168 -12.64 -13.08 14.67
C GLU A 168 -12.17 -14.18 15.65
N ALA A 169 -13.05 -15.15 15.92
CA ALA A 169 -12.71 -16.29 16.78
C ALA A 169 -11.62 -17.17 16.11
N ALA A 170 -11.72 -17.40 14.80
CA ALA A 170 -10.71 -18.13 14.04
C ALA A 170 -9.38 -17.36 13.92
N VAL A 171 -9.40 -16.02 13.86
CA VAL A 171 -8.19 -15.20 13.98
C VAL A 171 -7.56 -15.37 15.36
N HIS A 172 -8.35 -15.30 16.43
CA HIS A 172 -7.84 -15.46 17.80
C HIS A 172 -7.28 -16.87 18.07
N ALA A 173 -7.89 -17.90 17.48
CA ALA A 173 -7.37 -19.27 17.49
C ALA A 173 -6.11 -19.45 16.64
N GLY A 174 -5.69 -18.42 15.91
CA GLY A 174 -4.56 -18.48 14.99
C GLY A 174 -4.80 -19.46 13.87
N LEU A 175 -5.99 -19.46 13.25
CA LEU A 175 -6.35 -20.25 12.07
C LEU A 175 -6.56 -19.38 10.83
N VAL A 176 -6.88 -18.10 11.03
CA VAL A 176 -7.07 -17.09 9.97
C VAL A 176 -6.01 -15.99 10.12
N GLU A 177 -5.34 -15.64 9.02
CA GLU A 177 -4.37 -14.56 8.95
C GLU A 177 -4.66 -13.63 7.77
N HIS A 178 -4.56 -12.31 7.98
CA HIS A 178 -4.71 -11.31 6.90
C HIS A 178 -3.37 -10.84 6.31
N ARG A 179 -2.26 -11.38 6.79
CA ARG A 179 -0.92 -11.11 6.25
C ARG A 179 -0.52 -12.19 5.23
N MET A 180 0.35 -11.83 4.29
CA MET A 180 0.99 -12.83 3.44
C MET A 180 1.98 -13.66 4.28
N PRO A 181 2.06 -14.99 4.07
CA PRO A 181 3.05 -15.81 4.75
C PRO A 181 4.45 -15.55 4.21
N ALA A 182 5.44 -15.56 5.10
CA ALA A 182 6.83 -15.73 4.69
C ALA A 182 7.07 -17.17 4.19
N ILE A 183 8.22 -17.45 3.58
CA ILE A 183 8.50 -18.80 3.10
C ILE A 183 8.64 -19.79 4.27
N GLU A 184 9.12 -19.32 5.43
CA GLU A 184 9.24 -20.08 6.67
C GLU A 184 7.85 -20.46 7.21
N ASP A 185 6.91 -19.51 7.24
CA ASP A 185 5.50 -19.75 7.60
C ASP A 185 4.90 -20.84 6.70
N ALA A 186 5.12 -20.71 5.39
CA ALA A 186 4.61 -21.66 4.40
C ALA A 186 5.23 -23.07 4.54
N LEU A 187 6.51 -23.17 4.88
CA LEU A 187 7.17 -24.45 5.14
C LEU A 187 6.60 -25.16 6.38
N GLY A 188 6.16 -24.40 7.40
CA GLY A 188 5.46 -24.95 8.57
C GLY A 188 4.10 -25.58 8.27
N LEU A 189 3.52 -25.26 7.10
CA LEU A 189 2.24 -25.79 6.61
C LEU A 189 2.41 -26.91 5.56
N ALA A 190 3.63 -27.40 5.36
CA ALA A 190 3.90 -28.46 4.39
C ALA A 190 3.09 -29.74 4.71
N GLY A 191 2.51 -30.36 3.68
CA GLY A 191 1.67 -31.55 3.82
C GLY A 191 0.26 -31.29 4.36
N GLN A 192 -0.10 -30.03 4.62
CA GLN A 192 -1.41 -29.64 5.16
C GLN A 192 -2.30 -29.01 4.08
N HIS A 193 -3.57 -28.79 4.42
CA HIS A 193 -4.49 -28.02 3.59
C HIS A 193 -4.51 -26.55 4.00
N VAL A 194 -4.29 -25.67 3.04
CA VAL A 194 -4.27 -24.21 3.21
C VAL A 194 -5.29 -23.57 2.27
N VAL A 195 -6.02 -22.58 2.77
CA VAL A 195 -6.97 -21.79 1.98
C VAL A 195 -6.43 -20.37 1.80
N VAL A 196 -6.57 -19.81 0.60
CA VAL A 196 -6.27 -18.40 0.30
C VAL A 196 -7.55 -17.74 -0.20
N VAL A 197 -8.00 -16.66 0.43
CA VAL A 197 -9.20 -15.90 0.05
C VAL A 197 -8.80 -14.58 -0.59
N GLY A 198 -9.36 -14.28 -1.75
CA GLY A 198 -9.13 -13.00 -2.45
C GLY A 198 -8.46 -13.18 -3.81
N ASN A 199 -8.49 -12.16 -4.66
CA ASN A 199 -8.06 -12.24 -6.06
C ASN A 199 -7.07 -11.14 -6.47
N GLY A 200 -6.53 -10.39 -5.51
CA GLY A 200 -5.54 -9.34 -5.75
C GLY A 200 -4.09 -9.86 -5.75
N HIS A 201 -3.13 -8.95 -5.91
CA HIS A 201 -1.70 -9.29 -5.92
C HIS A 201 -1.25 -10.00 -4.65
N SER A 202 -1.75 -9.62 -3.47
CA SER A 202 -1.41 -10.30 -2.23
C SER A 202 -1.83 -11.77 -2.21
N ALA A 203 -2.98 -12.10 -2.83
CA ALA A 203 -3.42 -13.49 -2.99
C ALA A 203 -2.50 -14.24 -3.97
N ALA A 204 -2.21 -13.65 -5.12
CA ALA A 204 -1.32 -14.27 -6.12
C ALA A 204 0.10 -14.49 -5.59
N THR A 205 0.63 -13.56 -4.79
CA THR A 205 1.91 -13.71 -4.09
C THR A 205 1.86 -14.86 -3.09
N THR A 206 0.81 -14.93 -2.27
CA THR A 206 0.61 -16.02 -1.31
C THR A 206 0.56 -17.37 -2.02
N ILE A 207 -0.20 -17.48 -3.12
CA ILE A 207 -0.28 -18.68 -3.96
C ILE A 207 1.10 -19.05 -4.52
N GLY A 208 1.87 -18.08 -5.00
CA GLY A 208 3.25 -18.32 -5.48
C GLY A 208 4.17 -18.86 -4.39
N ILE A 209 4.07 -18.35 -3.16
CA ILE A 209 4.85 -18.83 -2.01
C ILE A 209 4.46 -20.27 -1.66
N LEU A 210 3.16 -20.55 -1.48
CA LEU A 210 2.65 -21.86 -1.11
C LEU A 210 2.90 -22.92 -2.20
N SER A 211 2.79 -22.55 -3.47
CA SER A 211 3.02 -23.48 -4.59
C SER A 211 4.46 -24.01 -4.63
N ARG A 212 5.44 -23.23 -4.16
CA ARG A 212 6.83 -23.71 -4.01
C ARG A 212 6.95 -24.82 -2.97
N VAL A 213 6.17 -24.74 -1.90
CA VAL A 213 6.10 -25.77 -0.86
C VAL A 213 5.40 -27.01 -1.41
N ALA A 214 4.24 -26.84 -2.08
CA ALA A 214 3.50 -27.96 -2.67
C ALA A 214 4.29 -28.76 -3.71
N LYS A 215 5.13 -28.10 -4.51
CA LYS A 215 6.06 -28.77 -5.45
C LYS A 215 7.09 -29.67 -4.76
N ARG A 216 7.50 -29.32 -3.53
CA ARG A 216 8.55 -30.03 -2.78
C ARG A 216 7.98 -31.11 -1.86
N VAL A 217 6.77 -30.91 -1.35
CA VAL A 217 6.12 -31.79 -0.38
C VAL A 217 4.74 -32.22 -0.92
N PRO A 218 4.68 -33.40 -1.59
CA PRO A 218 3.42 -33.99 -2.01
C PRO A 218 2.45 -34.15 -0.82
N GLY A 219 1.17 -33.85 -1.04
CA GLY A 219 0.14 -33.85 0.00
C GLY A 219 -0.19 -32.46 0.56
N THR A 220 0.63 -31.44 0.27
CA THR A 220 0.25 -30.04 0.52
C THR A 220 -0.89 -29.67 -0.42
N ARG A 221 -2.06 -29.31 0.12
CA ARG A 221 -3.25 -28.91 -0.65
C ARG A 221 -3.47 -27.41 -0.53
N ILE A 222 -3.79 -26.74 -1.63
CA ILE A 222 -4.02 -25.30 -1.66
C ILE A 222 -5.37 -25.02 -2.33
N SER A 223 -6.33 -24.47 -1.58
CA SER A 223 -7.59 -23.99 -2.13
C SER A 223 -7.54 -22.47 -2.31
N TRP A 224 -7.77 -21.99 -3.53
CA TRP A 224 -7.83 -20.56 -3.83
C TRP A 224 -9.27 -20.10 -4.06
N VAL A 225 -9.77 -19.30 -3.12
CA VAL A 225 -11.19 -18.93 -2.99
C VAL A 225 -11.44 -17.53 -3.53
N LEU A 226 -12.28 -17.45 -4.56
CA LEU A 226 -12.67 -16.24 -5.25
C LEU A 226 -14.17 -16.00 -5.07
N ARG A 227 -14.52 -14.77 -4.69
CA ARG A 227 -15.92 -14.34 -4.54
C ARG A 227 -16.70 -14.35 -5.85
N ARG A 228 -16.05 -14.01 -6.96
CA ARG A 228 -16.68 -13.93 -8.29
C ARG A 228 -16.62 -15.28 -8.99
N GLY A 229 -17.66 -15.59 -9.79
CA GLY A 229 -17.75 -16.85 -10.54
C GLY A 229 -16.82 -16.94 -11.74
N THR A 230 -16.23 -15.82 -12.17
CA THR A 230 -15.30 -15.75 -13.29
C THR A 230 -13.89 -15.44 -12.80
N VAL A 231 -12.91 -16.08 -13.44
CA VAL A 231 -11.49 -15.87 -13.14
C VAL A 231 -11.03 -14.49 -13.66
N GLY A 232 -11.64 -13.93 -14.70
CA GLY A 232 -11.45 -12.52 -15.13
C GLY A 232 -9.99 -12.06 -15.12
N ASN A 233 -9.70 -10.90 -14.51
CA ASN A 233 -8.35 -10.35 -14.33
C ASN A 233 -7.58 -10.97 -13.14
N THR A 234 -8.00 -12.11 -12.58
CA THR A 234 -7.32 -12.74 -11.43
C THR A 234 -5.86 -13.09 -11.74
N PHE A 235 -5.54 -13.33 -13.00
CA PHE A 235 -4.18 -13.59 -13.48
C PHE A 235 -3.49 -12.35 -14.08
N GLY A 236 -4.00 -11.14 -13.84
CA GLY A 236 -3.46 -9.89 -14.40
C GLY A 236 -3.65 -9.78 -15.92
N GLY A 237 -3.09 -8.72 -16.53
CA GLY A 237 -3.16 -8.47 -17.97
C GLY A 237 -2.30 -9.40 -18.84
N GLY A 238 -1.64 -10.40 -18.24
CA GLY A 238 -0.71 -11.27 -18.94
C GLY A 238 0.49 -10.51 -19.52
N SER A 239 0.81 -10.73 -20.79
CA SER A 239 1.84 -9.97 -21.53
C SER A 239 1.39 -8.56 -21.93
N GLY A 240 0.10 -8.25 -21.81
CA GLY A 240 -0.47 -6.92 -22.05
C GLY A 240 -0.69 -6.13 -20.75
N ASP A 241 -0.15 -6.61 -19.63
CA ASP A 241 -0.15 -5.87 -18.39
C ASP A 241 0.83 -4.69 -18.50
N GLU A 242 0.37 -3.47 -18.20
CA GLU A 242 1.20 -2.26 -18.14
C GLU A 242 2.38 -2.41 -17.13
N LEU A 243 2.31 -3.42 -16.26
CA LEU A 243 3.37 -3.89 -15.39
C LEU A 243 3.79 -5.32 -15.76
N PRO A 244 4.94 -5.51 -16.44
CA PRO A 244 5.41 -6.85 -16.82
C PRO A 244 5.47 -7.85 -15.65
N GLU A 245 5.85 -7.38 -14.46
CA GLU A 245 6.09 -8.23 -13.29
C GLU A 245 4.83 -8.55 -12.50
N ARG A 246 3.84 -7.65 -12.59
CA ARG A 246 2.47 -7.95 -12.16
C ARG A 246 1.84 -9.01 -13.06
N GLY A 247 2.04 -8.87 -14.37
CA GLY A 247 1.68 -9.89 -15.35
C GLY A 247 2.34 -11.23 -15.04
N ALA A 248 3.63 -11.24 -14.68
CA ALA A 248 4.37 -12.45 -14.31
C ALA A 248 3.83 -13.10 -13.03
N LEU A 249 3.39 -12.32 -12.03
CA LEU A 249 2.77 -12.85 -10.82
C LEU A 249 1.45 -13.59 -11.14
N GLY A 250 0.61 -12.97 -11.96
CA GLY A 250 -0.64 -13.58 -12.40
C GLY A 250 -0.43 -14.82 -13.28
N GLN A 251 0.58 -14.83 -14.16
CA GLN A 251 0.96 -16.00 -14.95
C GLN A 251 1.46 -17.16 -14.08
N ARG A 252 2.22 -16.89 -13.01
CA ARG A 252 2.66 -17.92 -12.06
C ARG A 252 1.48 -18.54 -11.31
N ALA A 253 0.52 -17.71 -10.89
CA ALA A 253 -0.69 -18.20 -10.25
C ALA A 253 -1.53 -19.06 -11.21
N LYS A 254 -1.63 -18.65 -12.48
CA LYS A 254 -2.27 -19.44 -13.54
C LYS A 254 -1.59 -20.79 -13.73
N LYS A 255 -0.27 -20.79 -13.87
CA LYS A 255 0.52 -22.01 -14.01
C LYS A 255 0.36 -22.95 -12.81
N ALA A 256 0.27 -22.43 -11.59
CA ALA A 256 0.05 -23.27 -10.40
C ALA A 256 -1.30 -24.01 -10.45
N VAL A 257 -2.35 -23.37 -10.99
CA VAL A 257 -3.64 -24.02 -11.24
C VAL A 257 -3.54 -25.05 -12.36
N GLU A 258 -2.90 -24.71 -13.48
CA GLU A 258 -2.71 -25.63 -14.63
C GLU A 258 -1.86 -26.85 -14.28
N ASP A 259 -0.85 -26.69 -13.43
CA ASP A 259 0.01 -27.77 -12.91
C ASP A 259 -0.72 -28.62 -11.83
N GLY A 260 -1.97 -28.30 -11.48
CA GLY A 260 -2.77 -29.03 -10.49
C GLY A 260 -2.32 -28.84 -9.04
N LEU A 261 -1.55 -27.80 -8.74
CA LEU A 261 -1.04 -27.50 -7.40
C LEU A 261 -2.03 -26.69 -6.55
N VAL A 262 -3.01 -26.07 -7.20
CA VAL A 262 -3.97 -25.15 -6.58
C VAL A 262 -5.37 -25.45 -7.11
N ASP A 263 -6.29 -25.74 -6.18
CA ASP A 263 -7.70 -25.95 -6.47
C ASP A 263 -8.42 -24.60 -6.45
N LEU A 264 -8.87 -24.15 -7.62
CA LEU A 264 -9.55 -22.86 -7.76
C LEU A 264 -11.04 -23.00 -7.44
N VAL A 265 -11.50 -22.30 -6.41
CA VAL A 265 -12.90 -22.26 -5.97
C VAL A 265 -13.50 -20.90 -6.30
N THR A 266 -14.37 -20.84 -7.31
CA THR A 266 -15.00 -19.59 -7.76
C THR A 266 -16.43 -19.44 -7.26
N GLY A 267 -16.92 -18.20 -7.31
CA GLY A 267 -18.26 -17.83 -6.89
C GLY A 267 -18.51 -18.08 -5.40
N PHE A 268 -17.45 -18.23 -4.58
CA PHE A 268 -17.56 -18.61 -3.18
C PHE A 268 -17.69 -17.36 -2.32
N ARG A 269 -18.89 -17.12 -1.81
CA ARG A 269 -19.22 -15.97 -0.97
C ARG A 269 -19.19 -16.42 0.48
N THR A 270 -18.05 -16.25 1.15
CA THR A 270 -17.86 -16.65 2.54
C THR A 270 -18.88 -15.96 3.45
N GLU A 271 -19.66 -16.76 4.16
CA GLU A 271 -20.65 -16.35 5.16
C GLU A 271 -20.14 -16.64 6.58
N GLU A 272 -19.50 -17.80 6.76
CA GLU A 272 -19.01 -18.28 8.06
C GLU A 272 -17.63 -18.92 7.93
N VAL A 273 -16.83 -18.76 8.99
CA VAL A 273 -15.59 -19.49 9.28
C VAL A 273 -15.80 -20.29 10.57
N ALA A 274 -16.15 -21.55 10.43
CA ALA A 274 -16.29 -22.48 11.55
C ALA A 274 -14.93 -23.00 12.00
N VAL A 275 -14.79 -23.33 13.28
CA VAL A 275 -13.62 -24.01 13.84
C VAL A 275 -14.02 -25.41 14.26
N GLU A 276 -13.46 -26.42 13.58
CA GLU A 276 -13.77 -27.84 13.78
C GLU A 276 -12.48 -28.62 13.95
N ASP A 277 -12.36 -29.38 15.06
CA ASP A 277 -11.17 -30.18 15.38
C ASP A 277 -9.84 -29.41 15.27
N GLY A 278 -9.86 -28.12 15.60
CA GLY A 278 -8.69 -27.24 15.53
C GLY A 278 -8.33 -26.77 14.12
N GLN A 279 -9.24 -26.88 13.15
CA GLN A 279 -9.08 -26.44 11.77
C GLN A 279 -10.19 -25.47 11.37
N ALA A 280 -9.91 -24.61 10.40
CA ALA A 280 -10.88 -23.65 9.88
C ALA A 280 -11.66 -24.27 8.72
N VAL A 281 -12.99 -24.09 8.71
CA VAL A 281 -13.87 -24.50 7.62
C VAL A 281 -14.63 -23.29 7.12
N LEU A 282 -14.50 -22.98 5.83
CA LEU A 282 -15.26 -21.90 5.20
C LEU A 282 -16.60 -22.43 4.69
N LEU A 283 -17.66 -21.70 5.00
CA LEU A 283 -19.01 -21.90 4.48
C LEU A 283 -19.38 -20.72 3.58
N ALA A 284 -19.98 -21.03 2.43
CA ALA A 284 -20.53 -20.05 1.52
C ALA A 284 -22.04 -19.86 1.73
N GLU A 285 -22.54 -18.68 1.36
CA GLU A 285 -23.98 -18.32 1.36
C GLU A 285 -24.88 -19.32 0.61
N ASP A 286 -24.31 -20.08 -0.35
CA ASP A 286 -25.03 -21.09 -1.13
C ASP A 286 -24.98 -22.51 -0.52
N GLY A 287 -24.49 -22.62 0.72
CA GLY A 287 -24.38 -23.87 1.46
C GLY A 287 -23.16 -24.72 1.11
N ARG A 288 -22.31 -24.29 0.15
CA ARG A 288 -21.04 -24.98 -0.10
C ARG A 288 -20.12 -24.88 1.10
N ARG A 289 -19.45 -25.99 1.39
CA ARG A 289 -18.46 -26.13 2.47
C ARG A 289 -17.12 -26.52 1.87
N LEU A 290 -16.05 -25.90 2.34
CA LEU A 290 -14.69 -26.34 2.00
C LEU A 290 -14.20 -27.42 2.97
N GLU A 291 -13.21 -28.18 2.52
CA GLU A 291 -12.48 -29.10 3.39
C GLU A 291 -11.77 -28.34 4.52
N PRO A 292 -11.66 -28.92 5.73
CA PRO A 292 -10.94 -28.32 6.85
C PRO A 292 -9.52 -27.89 6.47
N ALA A 293 -9.16 -26.67 6.84
CA ALA A 293 -7.89 -26.04 6.53
C ALA A 293 -7.11 -25.76 7.82
N SER A 294 -5.81 -26.05 7.79
CA SER A 294 -4.91 -25.75 8.92
C SER A 294 -4.55 -24.27 8.99
N ARG A 295 -4.75 -23.55 7.87
CA ARG A 295 -4.57 -22.11 7.77
C ARG A 295 -5.46 -21.50 6.67
N VAL A 296 -5.98 -20.31 6.94
CA VAL A 296 -6.67 -19.47 5.97
C VAL A 296 -5.95 -18.13 5.86
N PHE A 297 -5.49 -17.78 4.67
CA PHE A 297 -4.92 -16.46 4.37
C PHE A 297 -5.95 -15.58 3.68
N VAL A 298 -6.39 -14.52 4.36
CA VAL A 298 -7.40 -13.56 3.86
C VAL A 298 -6.69 -12.36 3.23
N ALA A 299 -6.59 -12.37 1.91
CA ALA A 299 -5.94 -11.36 1.08
C ALA A 299 -6.97 -10.48 0.36
N THR A 300 -7.94 -9.95 1.10
CA THR A 300 -9.08 -9.16 0.56
C THR A 300 -8.88 -7.64 0.66
N GLY A 301 -7.65 -7.19 0.95
CA GLY A 301 -7.27 -5.78 0.97
C GLY A 301 -7.43 -5.11 2.34
N PHE A 302 -7.38 -3.77 2.35
CA PHE A 302 -7.34 -2.95 3.55
C PHE A 302 -8.26 -1.73 3.43
N ARG A 303 -8.46 -1.00 4.52
CA ARG A 303 -9.37 0.16 4.62
C ARG A 303 -8.71 1.29 5.40
N PRO A 304 -9.13 2.55 5.19
CA PRO A 304 -8.70 3.65 6.05
C PRO A 304 -9.39 3.55 7.43
N ASP A 305 -8.63 3.75 8.51
CA ASP A 305 -9.20 4.02 9.83
C ASP A 305 -9.51 5.52 9.95
N LEU A 306 -10.80 5.84 10.02
CA LEU A 306 -11.30 7.22 10.18
C LEU A 306 -11.82 7.50 11.59
N SER A 307 -11.79 6.51 12.49
CA SER A 307 -12.46 6.59 13.80
C SER A 307 -11.94 7.74 14.67
N PHE A 308 -10.64 8.01 14.64
CA PHE A 308 -10.02 9.11 15.39
C PHE A 308 -10.21 10.49 14.76
N LEU A 309 -10.85 10.57 13.59
CA LEU A 309 -11.12 11.80 12.84
C LEU A 309 -12.59 12.25 12.96
N SER A 310 -13.34 11.70 13.92
CA SER A 310 -14.77 12.01 14.10
C SER A 310 -15.06 13.50 14.29
N GLU A 311 -14.08 14.28 14.75
CA GLU A 311 -14.17 15.72 14.99
C GLU A 311 -13.51 16.57 13.90
N ILE A 312 -13.16 15.98 12.75
CA ILE A 312 -12.59 16.66 11.58
C ILE A 312 -13.63 16.70 10.46
N ARG A 313 -13.80 17.87 9.81
CA ARG A 313 -14.69 18.01 8.65
C ARG A 313 -14.01 17.48 7.39
N LEU A 314 -14.30 16.22 7.06
CA LEU A 314 -13.76 15.52 5.89
C LEU A 314 -14.72 15.60 4.69
N ASP A 315 -14.16 15.58 3.50
CA ASP A 315 -14.87 15.42 2.22
C ASP A 315 -14.36 14.14 1.56
N LEU A 316 -15.13 13.06 1.69
CA LEU A 316 -14.76 11.72 1.26
C LEU A 316 -15.81 11.13 0.32
N ASP A 317 -15.36 10.36 -0.67
CA ASP A 317 -16.26 9.49 -1.43
C ASP A 317 -16.84 8.40 -0.52
N MET A 318 -18.15 8.19 -0.62
CA MET A 318 -18.88 7.28 0.27
C MET A 318 -18.46 5.81 0.13
N ARG A 319 -17.98 5.39 -1.05
CA ARG A 319 -17.66 4.00 -1.36
C ARG A 319 -16.20 3.70 -1.06
N LEU A 320 -15.30 4.53 -1.59
CA LEU A 320 -13.86 4.35 -1.48
C LEU A 320 -13.31 4.83 -0.14
N GLN A 321 -13.97 5.79 0.52
CA GLN A 321 -13.47 6.47 1.71
C GLN A 321 -12.12 7.20 1.46
N ALA A 322 -11.93 7.65 0.22
CA ALA A 322 -10.84 8.52 -0.21
C ALA A 322 -11.33 9.97 -0.31
N PRO A 323 -10.45 11.00 -0.26
CA PRO A 323 -10.83 12.37 -0.58
C PRO A 323 -11.60 12.44 -1.89
N ALA A 324 -12.73 13.15 -1.92
CA ALA A 324 -13.72 13.03 -3.00
C ALA A 324 -13.12 13.27 -4.40
N LYS A 325 -12.20 14.25 -4.53
CA LYS A 325 -11.53 14.54 -5.81
C LYS A 325 -10.51 13.48 -6.22
N VAL A 326 -9.84 12.84 -5.26
CA VAL A 326 -8.94 11.70 -5.53
C VAL A 326 -9.74 10.49 -5.96
N ALA A 327 -10.88 10.23 -5.32
CA ALA A 327 -11.75 9.09 -5.62
C ALA A 327 -12.17 9.02 -7.10
N VAL A 328 -12.38 10.18 -7.75
CA VAL A 328 -12.68 10.26 -9.19
C VAL A 328 -11.56 9.66 -10.04
N GLU A 329 -10.30 9.83 -9.64
CA GLU A 329 -9.12 9.41 -10.41
C GLU A 329 -8.70 7.96 -10.14
N VAL A 330 -9.07 7.43 -8.97
CA VAL A 330 -8.57 6.12 -8.48
C VAL A 330 -9.65 5.05 -8.43
N ASP A 331 -10.88 5.34 -8.90
CA ASP A 331 -11.97 4.36 -8.88
C ASP A 331 -11.60 3.12 -9.73
N PRO A 332 -11.47 1.94 -9.10
CA PRO A 332 -11.07 0.72 -9.81
C PRO A 332 -12.14 0.21 -10.79
N ASN A 333 -13.35 0.77 -10.77
CA ASN A 333 -14.39 0.46 -11.76
C ASN A 333 -14.23 1.29 -13.05
N LEU A 334 -13.43 2.36 -13.02
CA LEU A 334 -13.25 3.30 -14.13
C LEU A 334 -11.82 3.30 -14.68
N HIS A 335 -10.82 3.10 -13.81
CA HIS A 335 -9.41 3.32 -14.12
C HIS A 335 -8.55 2.07 -13.90
N SER A 336 -7.58 1.84 -14.81
CA SER A 336 -6.44 0.94 -14.59
C SER A 336 -5.28 1.71 -13.95
N CYS A 337 -4.36 1.00 -13.26
CA CYS A 337 -3.21 1.58 -12.56
C CYS A 337 -2.37 2.56 -13.40
N GLY A 338 -2.33 2.44 -14.74
CA GLY A 338 -1.56 3.33 -15.61
C GLY A 338 -2.24 4.63 -16.02
N SER A 339 -3.51 4.86 -15.65
CA SER A 339 -4.30 6.03 -16.09
C SER A 339 -4.48 7.12 -15.03
N VAL A 340 -3.90 6.95 -13.84
CA VAL A 340 -4.14 7.84 -12.69
C VAL A 340 -3.26 9.09 -12.79
N ARG A 341 -3.89 10.28 -12.80
CA ARG A 341 -3.15 11.55 -12.76
C ARG A 341 -2.49 11.79 -11.40
N ALA A 342 -1.40 12.55 -11.39
CA ALA A 342 -0.84 13.06 -10.14
C ALA A 342 -1.91 13.85 -9.37
N THR A 343 -2.05 13.55 -8.07
CA THR A 343 -2.95 14.27 -7.18
C THR A 343 -2.12 15.13 -6.23
N GLY A 344 -2.59 16.35 -5.97
CA GLY A 344 -1.89 17.32 -5.13
C GLY A 344 -2.78 17.89 -4.03
N ALA A 345 -2.29 18.94 -3.37
CA ALA A 345 -2.95 19.61 -2.25
C ALA A 345 -4.40 20.03 -2.56
N ALA A 346 -4.69 20.44 -3.80
CA ALA A 346 -6.04 20.84 -4.21
C ALA A 346 -7.03 19.67 -4.28
N ASP A 347 -6.54 18.47 -4.63
CA ASP A 347 -7.32 17.22 -4.68
C ASP A 347 -7.49 16.61 -3.29
N LEU A 348 -6.51 16.82 -2.40
CA LEU A 348 -6.46 16.27 -1.04
C LEU A 348 -7.05 17.21 0.03
N ALA A 349 -7.47 18.42 -0.37
CA ALA A 349 -8.04 19.39 0.55
C ALA A 349 -9.41 18.94 1.08
N HIS A 350 -9.64 19.19 2.36
CA HIS A 350 -10.92 18.96 3.04
C HIS A 350 -11.57 20.28 3.46
N PRO A 351 -12.87 20.25 3.83
CA PRO A 351 -13.54 21.40 4.44
C PRO A 351 -12.86 21.90 5.72
N GLU A 352 -12.06 21.06 6.39
CA GLU A 352 -11.19 21.43 7.51
C GLU A 352 -9.83 21.95 7.02
N PRO A 353 -9.54 23.27 7.03
CA PRO A 353 -8.33 23.81 6.42
C PRO A 353 -7.06 23.39 7.16
N GLY A 354 -5.99 23.03 6.44
CA GLY A 354 -4.73 22.60 7.07
C GLY A 354 -4.74 21.15 7.59
N PHE A 355 -5.81 20.40 7.34
CA PHE A 355 -5.85 18.95 7.52
C PHE A 355 -5.78 18.26 6.15
N TYR A 356 -4.88 17.28 6.01
CA TYR A 356 -4.71 16.52 4.76
C TYR A 356 -4.56 15.03 5.06
N ILE A 357 -5.17 14.17 4.25
CA ILE A 357 -4.91 12.72 4.22
C ILE A 357 -4.01 12.44 3.02
N VAL A 358 -2.88 11.77 3.21
CA VAL A 358 -1.90 11.50 2.15
C VAL A 358 -1.53 10.02 2.07
N GLY A 359 -0.84 9.64 0.99
CA GLY A 359 -0.32 8.29 0.80
C GLY A 359 -1.43 7.25 0.61
N ALA A 360 -1.15 6.00 1.00
CA ALA A 360 -2.09 4.90 0.79
C ALA A 360 -3.48 5.15 1.40
N LYS A 361 -3.57 5.92 2.49
CA LYS A 361 -4.84 6.27 3.13
C LYS A 361 -5.70 7.18 2.24
N SER A 362 -5.09 8.06 1.45
CA SER A 362 -5.81 8.95 0.54
C SER A 362 -6.42 8.20 -0.65
N TYR A 363 -6.05 6.95 -0.89
CA TYR A 363 -6.67 6.10 -1.91
C TYR A 363 -7.84 5.29 -1.33
N GLY A 364 -8.05 5.35 -0.01
CA GLY A 364 -9.13 4.66 0.66
C GLY A 364 -9.07 3.15 0.40
N ARG A 365 -10.02 2.65 -0.38
CA ARG A 365 -10.12 1.23 -0.77
C ARG A 365 -9.57 0.90 -2.16
N ALA A 366 -9.09 1.91 -2.89
CA ALA A 366 -8.51 1.68 -4.22
C ALA A 366 -7.13 0.99 -4.10
N PRO A 367 -6.87 -0.08 -4.88
CA PRO A 367 -5.66 -0.90 -4.74
C PRO A 367 -4.46 -0.39 -5.56
N THR A 368 -4.53 0.83 -6.10
CA THR A 368 -3.63 1.33 -7.15
C THR A 368 -2.57 2.31 -6.65
N PHE A 369 -2.39 2.41 -5.33
CA PHE A 369 -1.43 3.33 -4.71
C PHE A 369 0.02 2.95 -5.00
N LEU A 370 0.88 3.96 -5.20
CA LEU A 370 2.32 3.83 -5.36
C LEU A 370 3.07 4.81 -4.47
N ALA A 371 4.29 4.44 -4.07
CA ALA A 371 5.12 5.31 -3.25
C ALA A 371 5.41 6.65 -3.94
N LEU A 372 5.72 6.62 -5.24
CA LEU A 372 6.07 7.81 -6.03
C LEU A 372 4.91 8.81 -6.14
N THR A 373 3.68 8.33 -6.35
CA THR A 373 2.50 9.21 -6.35
C THR A 373 2.28 9.80 -4.97
N GLY A 374 2.50 9.03 -3.91
CA GLY A 374 2.47 9.52 -2.53
C GLY A 374 3.54 10.59 -2.22
N PHE A 375 4.74 10.50 -2.78
CA PHE A 375 5.77 11.53 -2.61
C PHE A 375 5.40 12.84 -3.29
N GLU A 376 4.77 12.77 -4.47
CA GLU A 376 4.23 13.96 -5.14
C GLU A 376 3.11 14.63 -4.33
N GLN A 377 2.19 13.83 -3.77
CA GLN A 377 1.15 14.35 -2.88
C GLN A 377 1.75 15.11 -1.70
N VAL A 378 2.75 14.52 -1.05
CA VAL A 378 3.44 15.10 0.11
C VAL A 378 4.12 16.42 -0.26
N ARG A 379 4.88 16.45 -1.36
CA ARG A 379 5.54 17.66 -1.86
C ARG A 379 4.53 18.80 -2.06
N SER A 380 3.42 18.50 -2.74
CA SER A 380 2.35 19.47 -3.04
C SER A 380 1.65 19.97 -1.77
N VAL A 381 1.28 19.06 -0.85
CA VAL A 381 0.63 19.39 0.43
C VAL A 381 1.53 20.26 1.31
N VAL A 382 2.81 19.92 1.43
CA VAL A 382 3.75 20.69 2.25
C VAL A 382 3.99 22.08 1.67
N ALA A 383 4.04 22.22 0.33
CA ALA A 383 4.07 23.53 -0.32
C ALA A 383 2.82 24.38 0.02
N ALA A 384 1.63 23.77 0.02
CA ALA A 384 0.39 24.45 0.38
C ALA A 384 0.40 24.91 1.85
N ILE A 385 0.85 24.06 2.78
CA ILE A 385 0.99 24.40 4.21
C ILE A 385 1.99 25.54 4.42
N ALA A 386 3.08 25.57 3.63
CA ALA A 386 4.07 26.65 3.65
C ALA A 386 3.55 27.97 3.03
N GLY A 387 2.34 27.99 2.44
CA GLY A 387 1.77 29.15 1.77
C GLY A 387 2.24 29.34 0.31
N ASP A 388 3.03 28.41 -0.22
CA ASP A 388 3.56 28.43 -1.58
C ASP A 388 2.57 27.78 -2.55
N ARG A 389 1.59 28.59 -2.97
CA ARG A 389 0.49 28.12 -3.84
C ARG A 389 0.96 27.69 -5.23
N GLU A 390 2.00 28.32 -5.75
CA GLU A 390 2.55 27.99 -7.07
C GLU A 390 3.22 26.62 -7.05
N ALA A 391 4.10 26.37 -6.08
CA ALA A 391 4.73 25.06 -5.95
C ALA A 391 3.70 23.96 -5.59
N ALA A 392 2.67 24.29 -4.81
CA ALA A 392 1.59 23.36 -4.51
C ALA A 392 0.80 22.95 -5.76
N ALA A 393 0.57 23.86 -6.70
CA ALA A 393 -0.19 23.61 -7.93
C ALA A 393 0.62 22.93 -9.04
N ARG A 394 1.95 23.06 -9.02
CA ARG A 394 2.84 22.39 -9.99
C ARG A 394 2.82 20.88 -9.76
N VAL A 395 2.94 20.10 -10.84
CA VAL A 395 3.15 18.65 -10.78
C VAL A 395 4.62 18.36 -11.10
N ASP A 396 5.35 17.83 -10.13
CA ASP A 396 6.78 17.48 -10.29
C ASP A 396 6.97 15.96 -10.49
N LEU A 397 5.87 15.19 -10.56
CA LEU A 397 5.89 13.76 -10.80
C LEU A 397 6.37 13.44 -12.22
N VAL A 398 7.56 12.87 -12.32
CA VAL A 398 8.08 12.28 -13.55
C VAL A 398 7.82 10.78 -13.50
N LEU A 399 6.98 10.29 -14.39
CA LEU A 399 6.70 8.87 -14.55
C LEU A 399 7.63 8.28 -15.62
N PRO A 400 8.06 7.01 -15.51
CA PRO A 400 8.79 6.33 -16.58
C PRO A 400 7.94 6.25 -17.86
N ASP A 401 8.58 6.16 -19.03
CA ASP A 401 7.91 6.05 -20.35
C ASP A 401 6.95 4.85 -20.47
N THR A 402 7.09 3.84 -19.60
CA THR A 402 6.18 2.69 -19.51
C THR A 402 4.88 2.98 -18.75
N GLY A 403 4.64 4.23 -18.34
CA GLY A 403 3.55 4.58 -17.45
C GLY A 403 3.86 4.27 -15.99
N VAL A 404 2.85 4.48 -15.14
CA VAL A 404 2.94 4.75 -13.70
C VAL A 404 3.63 3.66 -12.86
N CYS A 405 4.00 2.52 -13.41
CA CYS A 405 4.55 1.44 -12.61
C CYS A 405 5.68 0.72 -13.38
N GLY A 406 6.94 0.91 -12.97
CA GLY A 406 8.09 0.10 -13.41
C GLY A 406 8.26 -1.13 -12.50
N GLY A 407 8.44 -2.33 -13.07
CA GLY A 407 8.24 -3.61 -12.37
C GLY A 407 9.51 -4.35 -11.87
N SER A 408 9.37 -5.15 -10.80
CA SER A 408 10.44 -5.94 -10.17
C SER A 408 10.92 -7.19 -10.87
N GLY A 409 12.19 -7.22 -11.25
CA GLY A 409 12.84 -8.35 -11.91
C GLY A 409 12.66 -9.73 -11.25
N LEU A 410 12.67 -10.72 -12.13
CA LEU A 410 12.40 -12.15 -11.92
C LEU A 410 13.33 -12.85 -10.92
N PHE A 411 12.79 -13.84 -10.20
CA PHE A 411 13.46 -14.60 -9.14
C PHE A 411 14.32 -15.78 -9.62
N ASP A 412 14.55 -15.95 -10.94
CA ASP A 412 15.17 -17.18 -11.51
C ASP A 412 16.13 -16.93 -12.71
N ALA A 413 16.83 -15.80 -12.78
CA ALA A 413 17.98 -15.70 -13.69
C ALA A 413 19.28 -15.95 -12.90
N PRO A 414 20.13 -16.93 -13.27
CA PRO A 414 21.50 -16.95 -12.78
C PRO A 414 22.18 -15.62 -13.16
N ASP A 415 22.98 -15.08 -12.24
CA ASP A 415 23.84 -13.92 -12.49
C ASP A 415 24.88 -14.28 -13.57
N ASP A 416 24.52 -14.14 -14.85
CA ASP A 416 25.49 -14.20 -15.94
C ASP A 416 26.03 -12.79 -16.20
N GLN A 417 27.11 -12.47 -15.50
CA GLN A 417 28.11 -11.55 -16.03
C GLN A 417 28.78 -12.20 -17.25
N ALA A 418 28.57 -11.59 -18.42
CA ALA A 418 29.53 -11.39 -19.53
C ALA A 418 28.80 -11.46 -20.88
N ALA A 419 28.29 -10.31 -21.35
CA ALA A 419 27.97 -10.17 -22.77
C ALA A 419 29.29 -10.08 -23.56
N SER A 420 29.76 -11.23 -24.04
CA SER A 420 30.67 -11.32 -25.16
C SER A 420 29.94 -11.03 -26.46
N ASP A 421 30.58 -10.22 -27.31
CA ASP A 421 30.24 -9.89 -28.69
C ASP A 421 29.48 -10.96 -29.49
N SER A 422 28.35 -10.57 -30.09
CA SER A 422 28.00 -10.94 -31.47
C SER A 422 26.81 -10.11 -31.97
N CYS A 423 27.11 -9.07 -32.73
CA CYS A 423 26.14 -8.22 -33.41
C CYS A 423 25.95 -8.73 -34.84
N CYS A 424 24.72 -9.06 -35.23
CA CYS A 424 24.28 -9.11 -36.63
C CYS A 424 22.74 -9.17 -36.71
N ALA A 425 22.09 -8.01 -36.78
CA ALA A 425 20.75 -7.86 -37.34
C ALA A 425 20.66 -6.54 -38.14
N PRO A 426 19.96 -6.48 -39.28
CA PRO A 426 20.04 -5.36 -40.22
C PRO A 426 19.19 -4.16 -39.79
N ALA A 427 19.64 -2.96 -40.15
CA ALA A 427 18.97 -1.70 -39.86
C ALA A 427 17.64 -1.54 -40.63
N PRO A 428 16.57 -1.01 -39.99
CA PRO A 428 15.27 -0.84 -40.64
C PRO A 428 15.27 0.35 -41.62
N GLN A 429 14.69 0.14 -42.81
CA GLN A 429 14.46 1.17 -43.82
C GLN A 429 13.21 1.99 -43.49
N LEU A 430 13.36 3.32 -43.46
CA LEU A 430 12.27 4.28 -43.29
C LEU A 430 11.57 4.53 -44.65
N VAL A 431 10.23 4.46 -44.65
CA VAL A 431 9.39 4.81 -45.82
C VAL A 431 9.00 6.28 -45.74
N GLN A 432 9.34 7.06 -46.77
CA GLN A 432 8.86 8.45 -46.91
C GLN A 432 7.51 8.50 -47.64
N ILE A 433 6.54 9.22 -47.04
CA ILE A 433 5.26 9.56 -47.68
C ILE A 433 5.27 11.05 -48.05
N GLY A 434 5.14 11.34 -49.35
CA GLY A 434 4.92 12.69 -49.89
C GLY A 434 5.10 12.74 -51.40
N ALA A 435 4.00 12.91 -52.16
CA ALA A 435 4.03 13.10 -53.61
C ALA A 435 4.09 14.60 -53.95
N ARG A 436 5.10 15.02 -54.74
CA ARG A 436 5.06 16.27 -55.50
C ARG A 436 4.95 15.94 -56.99
N THR A 437 3.86 16.41 -57.56
CA THR A 437 3.53 16.49 -58.99
C THR A 437 4.61 17.22 -59.79
N THR A 438 5.03 16.64 -60.92
CA THR A 438 5.82 17.32 -61.95
C THR A 438 4.94 17.68 -63.15
N ARG A 439 5.29 18.79 -63.79
CA ARG A 439 4.62 19.46 -64.93
C ARG A 439 4.09 18.54 -66.02
#